data_AF-Q14PR2-F1
#
_entry.id   AF-Q14PR2-F1
#
_cell.length_a   1.000
_cell.length_b   1.000
_cell.length_c   1.000
_cell.angle_alpha   90.00
_cell.angle_beta   90.00
_cell.angle_gamma   90.00
#
_symmetry.space_group_name_H-M   'P 1'
#
loop_
_entity.id
_entity.type
_entity.pdbx_description
1 polymer ?
#
loop_
_entity_poly.entity_id
_entity_poly.type
_entity_poly.pdbx_seq_one_letter_code
_entity_poly.pdbx_strand_id
1 'polypeptide(L)' 'MACFDEQKQIIKIFYQRLSPLEKEVFRLWFAGENIYNIHQLLGLNYCQVDNAMQRIMQKTRDFYKNS' A
#
# COMPACT_ATOMS: atom_id res chain seq x y z
N MET A 1 19.33 -13.51 9.07
CA MET A 1 19.04 -13.44 7.62
C MET A 1 17.59 -13.84 7.31
N ALA A 2 17.08 -14.97 7.83
CA ALA A 2 15.72 -15.49 7.54
C ALA A 2 14.54 -14.51 7.77
N CYS A 3 14.58 -13.67 8.80
CA CYS A 3 13.49 -12.74 9.12
C CYS A 3 13.22 -11.68 8.03
N PHE A 4 14.26 -11.26 7.29
CA PHE A 4 14.09 -10.31 6.19
C PHE A 4 13.41 -10.93 4.97
N ASP A 5 13.67 -12.22 4.71
CA ASP A 5 13.08 -12.93 3.57
C ASP A 5 11.59 -13.23 3.82
N GLU A 6 11.21 -13.52 5.07
CA GLU A 6 9.79 -13.66 5.46
C GLU A 6 9.02 -12.36 5.31
N GLN A 7 9.57 -11.22 5.76
CA GLN A 7 8.92 -9.93 5.60
C GLN A 7 8.72 -9.57 4.13
N LYS A 8 9.71 -9.83 3.27
CA LYS A 8 9.59 -9.63 1.82
C LYS A 8 8.51 -10.50 1.19
N GLN A 9 8.41 -11.77 1.61
CA GLN A 9 7.34 -12.69 1.18
C GLN A 9 5.95 -12.16 1.58
N ILE A 10 5.79 -11.76 2.84
CA ILE A 10 4.53 -11.21 3.36
C ILE A 10 4.10 -9.96 2.58
N ILE A 11 5.03 -9.01 2.38
CA ILE A 11 4.76 -7.79 1.61
C ILE A 11 4.38 -8.15 0.17
N LYS A 12 5.05 -9.12 -0.45
CA LYS A 12 4.74 -9.57 -1.82
C LYS A 12 3.34 -10.16 -1.93
N ILE A 13 2.94 -11.01 -0.99
CA ILE A 13 1.59 -11.62 -0.95
C ILE A 13 0.53 -10.52 -0.71
N PHE A 14 0.78 -9.62 0.23
CA PHE A 14 -0.11 -8.49 0.49
C PHE A 14 -0.28 -7.60 -0.76
N TYR A 15 0.82 -7.25 -1.43
CA TYR A 15 0.82 -6.42 -2.63
C TYR A 15 -0.02 -7.04 -3.77
N GLN A 16 -0.10 -8.37 -3.86
CA GLN A 16 -0.94 -9.05 -4.86
C GLN A 16 -2.45 -8.83 -4.62
N ARG A 17 -2.89 -8.55 -3.39
CA ARG A 17 -4.30 -8.29 -3.03
C ARG A 17 -4.75 -6.85 -3.26
N LEU A 18 -3.82 -5.96 -3.63
CA LEU A 18 -4.11 -4.56 -3.93
C LEU A 18 -4.61 -4.40 -5.37
N SER A 19 -5.56 -3.48 -5.56
CA SER A 19 -6.00 -3.04 -6.89
C SER A 19 -4.88 -2.26 -7.60
N PRO A 20 -4.96 -2.02 -8.92
CA PRO A 20 -3.93 -1.28 -9.65
C PRO A 20 -3.60 0.09 -9.03
N LEU A 21 -4.62 0.87 -8.68
CA LEU A 21 -4.44 2.16 -8.02
C LEU A 21 -3.80 2.02 -6.62
N GLU A 22 -4.28 1.05 -5.83
CA GLU A 22 -3.73 0.81 -4.50
C GLU A 22 -2.26 0.37 -4.56
N LYS A 23 -1.86 -0.37 -5.60
CA LYS A 23 -0.45 -0.75 -5.81
C LYS A 23 0.44 0.46 -6.04
N GLU A 24 0.01 1.41 -6.88
CA GLU A 24 0.78 2.63 -7.13
C GLU A 24 0.90 3.51 -5.88
N VAL A 25 -0.21 3.71 -5.18
CA VAL A 25 -0.26 4.47 -3.93
C VAL A 25 0.60 3.79 -2.86
N PHE A 26 0.48 2.48 -2.68
CA PHE A 26 1.28 1.71 -1.73
C PHE A 26 2.77 1.77 -2.05
N ARG A 27 3.16 1.67 -3.33
CA ARG A 27 4.57 1.73 -3.75
C ARG A 27 5.21 3.06 -3.37
N LEU A 28 4.53 4.18 -3.62
CA LEU A 28 5.04 5.52 -3.29
C LEU A 28 5.07 5.74 -1.78
N TRP A 29 4.00 5.36 -1.07
CA TRP A 29 3.96 5.44 0.38
C TRP A 29 5.06 4.60 1.05
N PHE A 30 5.28 3.38 0.57
CA PHE A 30 6.35 2.49 1.05
C PHE A 30 7.75 3.04 0.75
N ALA A 31 7.89 3.88 -0.29
CA ALA A 31 9.12 4.61 -0.58
C ALA A 31 9.33 5.87 0.28
N GLY A 32 8.37 6.19 1.16
CA GLY A 32 8.45 7.32 2.10
C GLY A 32 7.68 8.57 1.65
N GLU A 33 6.95 8.52 0.54
CA GLU A 33 6.13 9.65 0.11
C GLU A 33 4.91 9.84 1.02
N ASN A 34 4.58 11.10 1.29
CA ASN A 34 3.35 11.45 2.00
C ASN A 34 2.17 11.56 1.01
N ILE A 35 0.93 11.55 1.53
CA ILE A 35 -0.29 11.60 0.72
C ILE A 35 -0.34 12.84 -0.19
N TYR A 36 0.16 13.98 0.30
CA TYR A 36 0.25 15.22 -0.48
C TYR A 36 1.13 15.06 -1.73
N ASN A 37 2.32 14.47 -1.58
CA ASN A 37 3.20 14.23 -2.71
C ASN A 37 2.63 13.16 -3.65
N ILE A 38 2.02 12.11 -3.11
CA ILE A 38 1.46 11.01 -3.92
C ILE A 38 0.38 11.51 -4.88
N HIS A 39 -0.52 12.39 -4.45
CA HIS A 39 -1.56 12.88 -5.36
C HIS A 39 -0.99 13.77 -6.47
N GLN A 40 0.09 14.53 -6.19
CA GLN A 40 0.80 15.28 -7.23
C GLN A 40 1.50 14.33 -8.22
N LEU A 41 2.22 13.33 -7.71
CA LEU A 41 2.99 12.38 -8.54
C LEU A 41 2.11 11.51 -9.43
N LEU A 42 0.93 11.12 -8.95
CA LEU A 42 -0.02 10.31 -9.71
C LEU A 42 -0.98 11.14 -10.57
N GLY A 43 -0.97 12.48 -10.45
CA GLY A 43 -1.92 13.36 -11.14
C GLY A 43 -3.37 13.09 -10.72
N LEU A 44 -3.59 12.67 -9.48
CA LEU A 44 -4.90 12.29 -8.94
C LEU A 44 -5.43 13.36 -7.98
N ASN A 45 -6.75 13.32 -7.75
CA ASN A 45 -7.33 14.09 -6.66
C ASN A 45 -6.86 13.53 -5.31
N TYR A 46 -6.54 14.41 -4.36
CA TYR A 46 -6.22 14.06 -2.98
C TYR A 46 -7.20 13.04 -2.39
N CYS A 47 -8.51 13.23 -2.60
CA CYS A 47 -9.54 12.32 -2.11
C CYS A 47 -9.42 10.90 -2.68
N GLN A 48 -8.95 10.74 -3.94
CA GLN A 48 -8.75 9.42 -4.53
C GLN A 48 -7.59 8.68 -3.87
N VAL A 49 -6.50 9.41 -3.57
CA VAL A 49 -5.34 8.87 -2.86
C VAL A 49 -5.71 8.53 -1.42
N ASP A 50 -6.41 9.42 -0.71
CA ASP A 50 -6.86 9.16 0.66
C ASP A 50 -7.77 7.91 0.74
N ASN A 51 -8.73 7.81 -0.17
CA ASN A 51 -9.59 6.62 -0.27
C ASN A 51 -8.80 5.33 -0.56
N ALA A 52 -7.76 5.41 -1.41
CA ALA A 52 -6.88 4.27 -1.65
C ALA A 52 -6.07 3.90 -0.41
N MET A 53 -5.54 4.88 0.33
CA MET A 53 -4.84 4.66 1.60
C MET A 53 -5.76 4.02 2.65
N GLN A 54 -7.00 4.48 2.78
CA GLN A 54 -7.99 3.87 3.67
C GLN A 54 -8.26 2.40 3.33
N ARG A 55 -8.42 2.08 2.04
CA ARG A 55 -8.60 0.68 1.59
C ARG A 55 -7.35 -0.17 1.85
N ILE A 56 -6.16 0.36 1.62
CA ILE A 56 -4.89 -0.32 1.93
C ILE A 56 -4.81 -0.62 3.43
N MET A 57 -5.10 0.36 4.30
CA MET A 57 -5.09 0.18 5.75
C MET A 57 -6.11 -0.88 6.21
N GLN A 58 -7.31 -0.86 5.63
CA GLN A 58 -8.33 -1.86 5.92
C GLN A 58 -7.88 -3.26 5.49
N LYS A 59 -7.40 -3.43 4.26
CA LYS A 59 -6.86 -4.70 3.76
C LYS A 59 -5.68 -5.19 4.58
N THR A 60 -4.85 -4.28 5.09
CA THR A 60 -3.72 -4.64 5.96
C THR A 60 -4.24 -5.25 7.25
N ARG A 61 -5.24 -4.62 7.90
CA ARG A 61 -5.87 -5.17 9.11
C ARG A 61 -6.50 -6.55 8.84
N ASP A 62 -7.20 -6.70 7.73
CA ASP A 62 -7.84 -7.96 7.36
C ASP A 62 -6.82 -9.04 7.00
N PHE A 63 -5.68 -8.65 6.41
CA PHE A 63 -4.57 -9.56 6.13
C PHE A 63 -4.00 -10.14 7.43
N TYR A 64 -3.72 -9.30 8.43
CA TYR A 64 -3.20 -9.75 9.72
C TYR A 64 -4.20 -10.57 10.55
N LYS A 65 -5.51 -10.30 10.45
CA LYS A 65 -6.54 -11.09 11.15
C LYS A 65 -6.72 -12.50 10.60
N ASN A 66 -6.40 -12.70 9.32
CA ASN A 66 -6.59 -13.96 8.59
C ASN A 66 -5.25 -14.65 8.26
N SER A 67 -4.13 -14.21 8.85
CA SER A 67 -2.81 -14.84 8.77
C SER A 67 -2.49 -15.51 10.11
#